data_AF-A0A1W1Z0E9-F1
#
_entry.id   AF-A0A1W1Z0E9-F1
#
_cell.length_a   1.000
_cell.length_b   1.000
_cell.length_c   1.000
_cell.angle_alpha   90.00
_cell.angle_beta   90.00
_cell.angle_gamma   90.00
#
_symmetry.space_group_name_H-M   'P 1'
#
loop_
_entity.id
_entity.type
_entity.pdbx_description
1 polymer ?
#
loop_
_entity_poly.entity_id
_entity_poly.type
_entity_poly.pdbx_seq_one_letter_code
_entity_poly.pdbx_strand_id
1 'polypeptide(L)'
;MTPAARCQAAIEVLDRVTTGIAAEQALTNWARGARFAGSKDRAAVRDHVYTVIRCQRSCAAHGGGEAGRALILGLLRAEGADPADVFTGEGYGPEPLTDAELSAGRTPDSAEAMDMPDWLLPRLKASLPEVEPTALALRERAPVFLRVNRLRGTVDVAQESLLAEGIATQPHALSPSALEVTEGARRVHLSRAYAEGLVELQDAASQAVVDQLPLRAGMRVLDYCAGGGGKALAMAARLSGPVEAHDADPRRMSDLPKRAERAGAQIARIDRPGGLYDLILCDAPCSGSGAWRRSPEGKWALTEARLQELQDIQLGILREASAYLTTDGHLAYVTCSILSDENDTVIDRFLADRPDWRVADRRQFLPVEGGDGFFLALMSADA
;
A
#
# COMPACT_ATOMS: atom_id res chain seq x y z
N MET A 1 -22.44 11.79 15.73
CA MET A 1 -21.54 12.67 16.53
C MET A 1 -21.40 14.01 15.82
N THR A 2 -21.21 15.11 16.56
CA THR A 2 -20.86 16.42 15.97
C THR A 2 -19.43 16.38 15.39
N PRO A 3 -19.05 17.29 14.48
CA PRO A 3 -17.66 17.43 14.04
C PRO A 3 -16.68 17.56 15.20
N ALA A 4 -16.96 18.43 16.18
CA ALA A 4 -16.15 18.59 17.39
C ALA A 4 -15.97 17.29 18.19
N ALA A 5 -17.04 16.51 18.38
CA ALA A 5 -16.95 15.23 19.08
C ALA A 5 -16.13 14.17 18.32
N ARG A 6 -16.09 14.24 16.97
CA ARG A 6 -15.23 13.37 16.16
C ARG A 6 -13.75 13.75 16.33
N CYS A 7 -13.45 15.05 16.39
CA CYS A 7 -12.11 15.54 16.71
C CYS A 7 -11.67 15.09 18.10
N GLN A 8 -12.51 15.23 19.13
CA GLN A 8 -12.21 14.72 20.49
C GLN A 8 -11.92 13.21 20.49
N ALA A 9 -12.74 12.42 19.81
CA ALA A 9 -12.48 10.99 19.68
C ALA A 9 -11.15 10.68 18.96
N ALA A 10 -10.81 11.44 17.93
CA ALA A 10 -9.53 11.28 17.24
C ALA A 10 -8.34 11.66 18.14
N ILE A 11 -8.46 12.69 18.98
CA ILE A 11 -7.46 13.07 20.00
C ILE A 11 -7.15 11.86 20.91
N GLU A 12 -8.19 11.26 21.50
CA GLU A 12 -8.03 10.13 22.42
C GLU A 12 -7.42 8.89 21.76
N VAL A 13 -7.74 8.66 20.48
CA VAL A 13 -7.14 7.57 19.70
C VAL A 13 -5.68 7.88 19.40
N LEU A 14 -5.35 9.10 19.00
CA LEU A 14 -3.98 9.51 18.69
C LEU A 14 -3.08 9.49 19.92
N ASP A 15 -3.57 9.87 21.10
CA ASP A 15 -2.83 9.75 22.36
C ASP A 15 -2.43 8.30 22.67
N ARG A 16 -3.25 7.33 22.26
CA ARG A 16 -2.88 5.91 22.37
C ARG A 16 -1.85 5.51 21.33
N VAL A 17 -1.99 6.03 20.11
CA VAL A 17 -1.03 5.77 19.03
C VAL A 17 0.36 6.30 19.37
N THR A 18 0.45 7.50 19.94
CA THR A 18 1.74 8.09 20.35
C THR A 18 2.42 7.33 21.49
N THR A 19 1.67 6.52 22.27
CA THR A 19 2.24 5.58 23.25
C THR A 19 2.69 4.24 22.64
N GLY A 20 2.58 4.06 21.32
CA GLY A 20 3.03 2.86 20.60
C GLY A 20 1.94 1.82 20.30
N ILE A 21 0.66 2.13 20.56
CA ILE A 21 -0.45 1.24 20.18
C ILE A 21 -0.74 1.42 18.68
N ALA A 22 -0.80 0.31 17.92
CA ALA A 22 -1.16 0.37 16.50
C ALA A 22 -2.53 1.05 16.27
N ALA A 23 -2.64 1.89 15.23
CA ALA A 23 -3.80 2.74 15.01
C ALA A 23 -5.10 1.95 14.84
N GLU A 24 -5.07 0.84 14.09
CA GLU A 24 -6.26 -0.01 13.92
C GLU A 24 -6.71 -0.64 15.24
N GLN A 25 -5.76 -1.01 16.11
CA GLN A 25 -6.04 -1.53 17.44
C GLN A 25 -6.61 -0.43 18.37
N ALA A 26 -6.06 0.79 18.31
CA ALA A 26 -6.55 1.94 19.07
C ALA A 26 -7.97 2.32 18.64
N LEU A 27 -8.22 2.41 17.33
CA LEU A 27 -9.54 2.65 16.73
C LEU A 27 -10.55 1.57 17.11
N THR A 28 -10.17 0.30 17.02
CA THR A 28 -11.04 -0.82 17.41
C THR A 28 -11.40 -0.76 18.90
N ASN A 29 -10.43 -0.44 19.76
CA ASN A 29 -10.66 -0.31 21.20
C ASN A 29 -11.60 0.86 21.52
N TRP A 30 -11.38 2.01 20.90
CA TRP A 30 -12.30 3.15 21.01
C TRP A 30 -13.71 2.79 20.51
N ALA A 31 -13.80 2.15 19.34
CA ALA A 31 -15.03 1.73 18.71
C ALA A 31 -15.88 0.79 19.59
N ARG A 32 -15.27 -0.11 20.37
CA ARG A 32 -15.97 -1.00 21.31
C ARG A 32 -16.65 -0.24 22.46
N GLY A 33 -16.02 0.83 22.94
CA GLY A 33 -16.56 1.71 23.98
C GLY A 33 -17.60 2.70 23.46
N ALA A 34 -17.41 3.20 22.23
CA ALA A 34 -18.27 4.22 21.62
C ALA A 34 -19.52 3.62 20.95
N ARG A 35 -20.42 3.01 21.73
CA ARG A 35 -21.67 2.39 21.19
C ARG A 35 -22.60 3.38 20.49
N PHE A 36 -22.52 4.66 20.84
CA PHE A 36 -23.27 5.75 20.23
C PHE A 36 -22.76 6.15 18.83
N ALA A 37 -21.54 5.76 18.45
CA ALA A 37 -20.95 6.13 17.17
C ALA A 37 -21.46 5.21 16.05
N GLY A 38 -22.14 5.79 15.06
CA GLY A 38 -22.56 5.07 13.85
C GLY A 38 -21.41 4.83 12.87
N SER A 39 -21.68 4.11 11.77
CA SER A 39 -20.66 3.81 10.74
C SER A 39 -20.04 5.07 10.12
N LYS A 40 -20.84 6.12 9.90
CA LYS A 40 -20.35 7.42 9.40
C LYS A 40 -19.42 8.11 10.39
N ASP A 41 -19.73 8.06 11.68
CA ASP A 41 -18.91 8.68 12.72
C ASP A 41 -17.58 7.95 12.88
N ARG A 42 -17.59 6.61 12.95
CA ARG A 42 -16.37 5.79 13.03
C ARG A 42 -15.46 6.02 11.83
N ALA A 43 -16.04 6.14 10.64
CA ALA A 43 -15.26 6.42 9.44
C ALA A 43 -14.61 7.81 9.49
N ALA A 44 -15.32 8.84 9.96
CA ALA A 44 -14.76 10.19 10.10
C ALA A 44 -13.63 10.25 11.13
N VAL A 45 -13.79 9.60 12.30
CA VAL A 45 -12.71 9.49 13.31
C VAL A 45 -11.50 8.78 12.72
N ARG A 46 -11.70 7.67 12.02
CA ARG A 46 -10.64 6.94 11.33
C ARG A 46 -9.94 7.82 10.28
N ASP A 47 -10.71 8.57 9.50
CA ASP A 47 -10.17 9.45 8.46
C ASP A 47 -9.28 10.55 9.08
N HIS A 48 -9.65 11.16 10.21
CA HIS A 48 -8.77 12.10 10.95
C HIS A 48 -7.49 11.43 11.45
N VAL A 49 -7.62 10.28 12.13
CA VAL A 49 -6.49 9.57 12.72
C VAL A 49 -5.46 9.19 11.65
N TYR A 50 -5.88 8.58 10.54
CA TYR A 50 -4.96 8.21 9.47
C TYR A 50 -4.43 9.42 8.69
N THR A 51 -5.14 10.54 8.66
CA THR A 51 -4.63 11.79 8.08
C THR A 51 -3.51 12.36 8.93
N VAL A 52 -3.69 12.42 10.25
CA VAL A 52 -2.63 12.81 11.17
C VAL A 52 -1.43 11.87 11.07
N ILE A 53 -1.62 10.55 11.01
CA ILE A 53 -0.49 9.61 10.89
C ILE A 53 0.25 9.82 9.56
N ARG A 54 -0.45 10.08 8.45
CA ARG A 54 0.21 10.44 7.17
C ARG A 54 1.01 11.73 7.31
N CYS A 55 0.44 12.72 7.99
CA CYS A 55 0.94 14.10 8.09
C CYS A 55 1.50 14.46 9.48
N GLN A 56 2.16 13.52 10.17
CA GLN A 56 2.43 13.64 11.61
C GLN A 56 3.31 14.84 11.95
N ARG A 57 4.40 15.08 11.21
CA ARG A 57 5.37 16.14 11.50
C ARG A 57 4.80 17.51 11.14
N SER A 58 4.13 17.62 10.00
CA SER A 58 3.48 18.88 9.61
C SER A 58 2.35 19.23 10.58
N CYS A 59 1.54 18.26 11.01
CA CYS A 59 0.53 18.45 12.05
C CYS A 59 1.18 18.87 13.39
N ALA A 60 2.28 18.23 13.80
CA ALA A 60 2.97 18.61 15.02
C ALA A 60 3.52 20.05 14.97
N ALA A 61 4.10 20.45 13.83
CA ALA A 61 4.59 21.81 13.62
C ALA A 61 3.45 22.84 13.68
N HIS A 62 2.34 22.61 12.98
CA HIS A 62 1.18 23.50 12.99
C HIS A 62 0.46 23.55 14.35
N GLY A 63 0.42 22.43 15.06
CA GLY A 63 -0.24 22.27 16.35
C GLY A 63 0.61 22.68 17.56
N GLY A 64 1.92 22.77 17.39
CA GLY A 64 2.86 23.10 18.46
C GLY A 64 3.16 21.95 19.42
N GLY A 65 2.99 20.69 18.99
CA GLY A 65 3.27 19.52 19.83
C GLY A 65 2.86 18.19 19.20
N GLU A 66 3.26 17.09 19.84
CA GLU A 66 3.06 15.72 19.32
C GLU A 66 1.94 14.95 20.03
N ALA A 67 1.32 15.52 21.06
CA ALA A 67 0.15 14.93 21.69
C ALA A 67 -1.05 14.94 20.74
N GLY A 68 -1.99 14.00 20.90
CA GLY A 68 -3.16 13.86 20.01
C GLY A 68 -3.96 15.16 19.86
N ARG A 69 -4.07 15.94 20.93
CA ARG A 69 -4.71 17.26 20.94
C ARG A 69 -3.99 18.27 20.04
N ALA A 70 -2.67 18.38 20.17
CA ALA A 70 -1.85 19.25 19.34
C ALA A 70 -1.87 18.79 17.88
N LEU A 71 -1.83 17.49 17.61
CA LEU A 71 -1.89 16.94 16.26
C LEU A 71 -3.22 17.26 15.56
N ILE A 72 -4.36 17.16 16.25
CA ILE A 72 -5.67 17.54 15.69
C ILE A 72 -5.80 19.05 15.50
N LEU A 73 -5.27 19.85 16.43
CA LEU A 73 -5.17 21.30 16.25
C LEU A 73 -4.35 21.65 15.01
N GLY A 74 -3.21 20.97 14.81
CA GLY A 74 -2.36 21.13 13.65
C GLY A 74 -3.03 20.75 12.34
N LEU A 75 -3.79 19.65 12.33
CA LEU A 75 -4.60 19.24 11.18
C LEU A 75 -5.59 20.34 10.77
N LEU A 76 -6.38 20.86 11.73
CA LEU A 76 -7.38 21.90 11.45
C LEU A 76 -6.74 23.17 10.89
N ARG A 77 -5.60 23.59 11.46
CA ARG A 77 -4.83 24.74 10.96
C ARG A 77 -4.29 24.52 9.56
N ALA A 78 -3.79 23.32 9.26
CA ALA A 78 -3.29 22.97 7.93
C ALA A 78 -4.41 22.96 6.87
N GLU A 79 -5.64 22.60 7.26
CA GLU A 79 -6.83 22.64 6.41
C GLU A 79 -7.45 24.05 6.30
N GLY A 80 -6.92 25.04 7.04
CA GLY A 80 -7.45 26.41 7.09
C GLY A 80 -8.78 26.55 7.84
N ALA A 81 -9.16 25.55 8.64
CA ALA A 81 -10.32 25.62 9.51
C ALA A 81 -10.00 26.47 10.75
N ASP A 82 -11.00 27.19 11.27
CA ASP A 82 -10.86 27.89 12.55
C ASP A 82 -10.96 26.88 13.70
N PRO A 83 -9.90 26.66 14.49
CA PRO A 83 -9.97 25.75 15.63
C PRO A 83 -11.04 26.16 16.66
N ALA A 84 -11.41 27.43 16.76
CA ALA A 84 -12.44 27.90 17.67
C ALA A 84 -13.83 27.28 17.39
N ASP A 85 -14.10 26.85 16.14
CA ASP A 85 -15.34 26.15 15.78
C ASP A 85 -15.41 24.71 16.33
N VAL A 86 -14.26 24.15 16.71
CA VAL A 86 -14.12 22.75 17.15
C VAL A 86 -13.81 22.67 18.64
N PHE A 87 -12.89 23.50 19.12
CA PHE A 87 -12.45 23.59 20.51
C PHE A 87 -13.36 24.55 21.29
N THR A 88 -14.60 24.15 21.51
CA THR A 88 -15.60 24.96 22.23
C THR A 88 -15.90 24.44 23.64
N GLY A 89 -15.52 23.20 23.95
CA GLY A 89 -15.97 22.48 25.15
C GLY A 89 -17.45 22.10 25.12
N GLU A 90 -18.19 22.42 24.06
CA GLU A 90 -19.63 22.12 23.99
C GLU A 90 -19.89 20.66 23.60
N GLY A 91 -20.84 20.04 24.30
CA GLY A 91 -21.22 18.65 24.07
C GLY A 91 -20.09 17.68 24.45
N TYR A 92 -19.60 16.93 23.47
CA TYR A 92 -18.46 16.00 23.62
C TYR A 92 -17.24 16.49 22.81
N GLY A 93 -17.17 17.79 22.50
CA GLY A 93 -16.04 18.40 21.83
C GLY A 93 -14.84 18.64 22.76
N PRO A 94 -13.66 18.91 22.20
CA PRO A 94 -12.48 19.25 23.00
C PRO A 94 -12.68 20.60 23.72
N GLU A 95 -12.09 20.71 24.91
CA GLU A 95 -12.05 21.96 25.70
C GLU A 95 -11.47 23.14 24.90
N PRO A 96 -11.89 24.39 25.21
CA PRO A 96 -11.35 25.58 24.57
C PRO A 96 -9.83 25.64 24.53
N LEU A 97 -9.29 26.26 23.48
CA LEU A 97 -7.86 26.46 23.36
C LEU A 97 -7.34 27.36 24.48
N THR A 98 -6.21 26.98 25.06
CA THR A 98 -5.47 27.82 26.00
C THR A 98 -4.72 28.94 25.25
N ASP A 99 -4.35 30.02 25.94
CA ASP A 99 -3.50 31.08 25.37
C ASP A 99 -2.18 30.52 24.81
N ALA A 100 -1.63 29.51 25.48
CA ALA A 100 -0.46 28.79 25.01
C ALA A 100 -0.73 28.11 23.66
N GLU A 101 -1.83 27.36 23.52
CA GLU A 101 -2.19 26.70 22.26
C GLU A 101 -2.53 27.68 21.14
N LEU A 102 -3.19 28.79 21.45
CA LEU A 102 -3.49 29.87 20.49
C LEU A 102 -2.21 30.50 19.93
N SER A 103 -1.19 30.68 20.78
CA SER A 103 0.12 31.23 20.39
C SER A 103 1.12 30.18 19.89
N ALA A 104 0.84 28.89 20.08
CA ALA A 104 1.69 27.79 19.65
C ALA A 104 1.52 27.48 18.17
N GLY A 105 2.43 26.65 17.65
CA GLY A 105 2.45 26.23 16.26
C GLY A 105 3.23 27.16 15.36
N ARG A 106 3.69 26.63 14.24
CA ARG A 106 4.49 27.33 13.23
C ARG A 106 4.29 26.69 11.86
N THR A 107 4.75 27.37 10.82
CA THR A 107 4.91 26.75 9.51
C THR A 107 5.95 25.62 9.61
N PRO A 108 5.66 24.41 9.10
CA PRO A 108 6.65 23.34 9.03
C PRO A 108 7.82 23.77 8.15
N ASP A 109 9.03 23.32 8.50
CA ASP A 109 10.14 23.41 7.57
C ASP A 109 9.98 22.42 6.40
N SER A 110 10.91 22.43 5.44
CA SER A 110 10.82 21.55 4.25
C SER A 110 10.77 20.06 4.61
N ALA A 111 11.51 19.60 5.61
CA ALA A 111 11.54 18.18 6.00
C ALA A 111 10.24 17.77 6.69
N GLU A 112 9.72 18.62 7.57
CA GLU A 112 8.44 18.42 8.25
C GLU A 112 7.26 18.49 7.28
N ALA A 113 7.29 19.39 6.29
CA ALA A 113 6.25 19.53 5.27
C ALA A 113 6.16 18.31 4.34
N MET A 114 7.26 17.59 4.16
CA MET A 114 7.27 16.30 3.44
C MET A 114 6.78 15.13 4.30
N ASP A 115 6.62 15.33 5.61
CA ASP A 115 6.22 14.29 6.57
C ASP A 115 7.06 13.02 6.49
N MET A 116 8.38 13.18 6.33
CA MET A 116 9.32 12.05 6.31
C MET A 116 10.16 12.01 7.59
N PRO A 117 10.51 10.82 8.13
CA PRO A 117 11.49 10.72 9.21
C PRO A 117 12.84 11.31 8.80
N ASP A 118 13.52 12.02 9.70
CA ASP A 118 14.80 12.69 9.40
C ASP A 118 15.88 11.74 8.90
N TRP A 119 15.96 10.54 9.49
CA TRP A 119 16.95 9.53 9.10
C TRP A 119 16.70 8.96 7.69
N LEU A 120 15.45 8.98 7.25
CA LEU A 120 15.01 8.35 6.00
C LEU A 120 15.05 9.34 4.82
N LEU A 121 14.88 10.63 5.09
CA LEU A 121 14.86 11.66 4.05
C LEU A 121 16.13 11.68 3.17
N PRO A 122 17.36 11.54 3.70
CA PRO A 122 18.57 11.43 2.87
C PRO A 122 18.55 10.21 1.94
N ARG A 123 18.02 9.07 2.39
CA ARG A 123 17.90 7.85 1.57
C ARG A 123 16.91 8.05 0.44
N LEU A 124 15.73 8.60 0.74
CA LEU A 124 14.73 8.95 -0.28
C LEU A 124 15.28 9.93 -1.33
N LYS A 125 16.06 10.92 -0.90
CA LYS A 125 16.74 11.87 -1.82
C LYS A 125 17.77 11.17 -2.73
N ALA A 126 18.39 10.09 -2.27
CA ALA A 126 19.31 9.30 -3.08
C ALA A 126 18.58 8.34 -4.04
N SER A 127 17.41 7.84 -3.64
CA SER A 127 16.62 6.88 -4.43
C SER A 127 15.72 7.52 -5.49
N LEU A 128 15.36 8.79 -5.34
CA LEU A 128 14.38 9.46 -6.17
C LEU A 128 14.99 10.62 -6.96
N PRO A 129 14.56 10.85 -8.22
CA PRO A 129 14.94 12.05 -8.96
C PRO A 129 14.51 13.33 -8.23
N GLU A 130 13.27 13.34 -7.71
CA GLU A 130 12.70 14.41 -6.90
C GLU A 130 11.91 13.81 -5.73
N VAL A 131 12.33 14.12 -4.50
CA VAL A 131 11.72 13.54 -3.29
C VAL A 131 10.39 14.20 -2.94
N GLU A 132 10.27 15.52 -3.14
CA GLU A 132 9.15 16.30 -2.62
C GLU A 132 7.80 15.92 -3.24
N PRO A 133 7.63 15.82 -4.58
CA PRO A 133 6.36 15.41 -5.17
C PRO A 133 5.90 14.02 -4.70
N THR A 134 6.84 13.09 -4.55
CA THR A 134 6.56 11.73 -4.05
C THR A 134 6.16 11.75 -2.58
N ALA A 135 6.86 12.53 -1.76
CA ALA A 135 6.53 12.67 -0.34
C ALA A 135 5.14 13.30 -0.14
N LEU A 136 4.81 14.33 -0.91
CA LEU A 136 3.48 14.94 -0.91
C LEU A 136 2.39 13.95 -1.35
N ALA A 137 2.62 13.16 -2.41
CA ALA A 137 1.67 12.12 -2.83
C ALA A 137 1.45 11.03 -1.76
N LEU A 138 2.46 10.75 -0.92
CA LEU A 138 2.35 9.81 0.20
C LEU A 138 1.61 10.39 1.42
N ARG A 139 1.45 11.71 1.49
CA ARG A 139 0.62 12.39 2.50
C ARG A 139 -0.87 12.28 2.18
N GLU A 140 -1.24 12.00 0.94
CA GLU A 140 -2.63 11.90 0.52
C GLU A 140 -3.27 10.56 0.83
N ARG A 141 -4.60 10.52 0.85
CA ARG A 141 -5.33 9.25 0.92
C ARG A 141 -5.19 8.51 -0.41
N ALA A 142 -4.75 7.26 -0.37
CA ALA A 142 -4.61 6.44 -1.57
C ALA A 142 -5.95 6.24 -2.30
N PRO A 143 -5.99 6.38 -3.64
CA PRO A 143 -7.15 6.02 -4.44
C PRO A 143 -7.50 4.53 -4.31
N VAL A 144 -8.75 4.18 -4.60
CA VAL A 144 -9.20 2.79 -4.64
C VAL A 144 -9.17 2.33 -6.09
N PHE A 145 -8.34 1.32 -6.36
CA PHE A 145 -8.22 0.72 -7.67
C PHE A 145 -8.80 -0.69 -7.67
N LEU A 146 -9.38 -1.04 -8.82
CA LEU A 146 -9.89 -2.36 -9.14
C LEU A 146 -9.11 -2.90 -10.34
N ARG A 147 -8.78 -4.19 -10.30
CA ARG A 147 -8.31 -4.94 -11.47
C ARG A 147 -9.50 -5.66 -12.07
N VAL A 148 -9.78 -5.41 -13.34
CA VAL A 148 -10.75 -6.19 -14.12
C VAL A 148 -10.19 -7.58 -14.39
N ASN A 149 -10.96 -8.60 -14.03
CA ASN A 149 -10.60 -9.99 -14.27
C ASN A 149 -10.93 -10.39 -15.71
N ARG A 150 -9.89 -10.49 -16.54
CA ARG A 150 -10.02 -10.85 -17.97
C ARG A 150 -10.53 -12.27 -18.23
N LEU A 151 -10.58 -13.15 -17.22
CA LEU A 151 -11.25 -14.45 -17.32
C LEU A 151 -12.78 -14.35 -17.21
N ARG A 152 -13.29 -13.24 -16.68
CA ARG A 152 -14.73 -13.04 -16.38
C ARG A 152 -15.38 -11.98 -17.26
N GLY A 153 -14.62 -11.02 -17.79
CA GLY A 153 -15.19 -9.99 -18.66
C GLY A 153 -14.19 -8.94 -19.13
N THR A 154 -14.75 -7.89 -19.72
CA THR A 154 -14.01 -6.72 -20.22
C THR A 154 -14.12 -5.55 -19.26
N VAL A 155 -13.32 -4.50 -19.53
CA VAL A 155 -13.36 -3.25 -18.75
C VAL A 155 -14.74 -2.61 -18.83
N ASP A 156 -15.31 -2.50 -20.04
CA ASP A 156 -16.62 -1.88 -20.26
C ASP A 156 -17.72 -2.60 -19.45
N VAL A 157 -17.76 -3.94 -19.50
CA VAL A 157 -18.72 -4.74 -18.74
C VAL A 157 -18.55 -4.55 -17.23
N ALA A 158 -17.31 -4.45 -16.74
CA ALA A 158 -17.05 -4.17 -15.34
C ALA A 158 -17.50 -2.77 -14.92
N GLN A 159 -17.24 -1.75 -15.75
CA GLN A 159 -17.68 -0.37 -15.49
C GLN A 159 -19.20 -0.25 -15.45
N GLU A 160 -19.91 -0.85 -16.41
CA GLU A 160 -21.38 -0.85 -16.46
C GLU A 160 -21.98 -1.54 -15.22
N SER A 161 -21.44 -2.70 -14.84
CA SER A 161 -21.87 -3.45 -13.66
C SER A 161 -21.68 -2.66 -12.36
N LEU A 162 -20.53 -2.00 -12.21
CA LEU A 162 -20.24 -1.14 -11.06
C LEU A 162 -21.12 0.11 -11.02
N LEU A 163 -21.32 0.76 -12.16
CA LEU A 163 -22.14 1.97 -12.26
C LEU A 163 -23.60 1.70 -11.88
N ALA A 164 -24.15 0.55 -12.27
CA ALA A 164 -25.51 0.13 -11.92
C ALA A 164 -25.74 0.06 -10.39
N GLU A 165 -24.67 -0.10 -9.60
CA GLU A 165 -24.71 -0.16 -8.13
C GLU A 165 -24.20 1.16 -7.48
N GLY A 166 -24.07 2.21 -8.28
CA GLY A 166 -23.63 3.54 -7.86
C GLY A 166 -22.15 3.61 -7.49
N ILE A 167 -21.31 2.88 -8.21
CA ILE A 167 -19.85 2.93 -8.12
C ILE A 167 -19.32 3.46 -9.44
N ALA A 168 -19.00 4.75 -9.47
CA ALA A 168 -18.41 5.38 -10.66
C ALA A 168 -16.92 5.04 -10.74
N THR A 169 -16.46 4.71 -11.95
CA THR A 169 -15.06 4.36 -12.19
C THR A 169 -14.54 4.96 -13.50
N GLN A 170 -13.22 5.12 -13.58
CA GLN A 170 -12.50 5.53 -14.79
C GLN A 170 -11.31 4.60 -15.06
N PRO A 171 -10.95 4.31 -16.33
CA PRO A 171 -9.72 3.60 -16.66
C PRO A 171 -8.48 4.36 -16.19
N HIS A 172 -7.42 3.62 -15.84
CA HIS A 172 -6.15 4.22 -15.40
C HIS A 172 -4.99 3.83 -16.31
N ALA A 173 -4.13 4.80 -16.66
CA ALA A 173 -3.09 4.61 -17.68
C ALA A 173 -2.00 3.59 -17.32
N LEU A 174 -1.76 3.34 -16.03
CA LEU A 174 -0.74 2.38 -15.57
C LEU A 174 -1.02 0.94 -16.01
N SER A 175 -2.29 0.53 -16.13
CA SER A 175 -2.63 -0.84 -16.53
C SER A 175 -3.91 -0.86 -17.36
N PRO A 176 -3.96 -1.60 -18.47
CA PRO A 176 -5.16 -1.72 -19.30
C PRO A 176 -6.33 -2.40 -18.59
N SER A 177 -6.12 -3.02 -17.42
CA SER A 177 -7.19 -3.64 -16.63
C SER A 177 -7.54 -2.84 -15.37
N ALA A 178 -6.89 -1.69 -15.13
CA ALA A 178 -7.11 -0.89 -13.94
C ALA A 178 -8.30 0.05 -14.10
N LEU A 179 -9.15 0.05 -13.08
CA LEU A 179 -10.22 1.02 -12.87
C LEU A 179 -9.98 1.76 -11.56
N GLU A 180 -9.91 3.09 -11.61
CA GLU A 180 -9.96 3.94 -10.43
C GLU A 180 -11.43 4.18 -10.03
N VAL A 181 -11.74 4.01 -8.76
CA VAL A 181 -13.07 4.29 -8.21
C VAL A 181 -13.16 5.75 -7.81
N THR A 182 -13.92 6.54 -8.57
CA THR A 182 -14.11 7.98 -8.34
C THR A 182 -15.25 8.25 -7.36
N GLU A 183 -16.26 7.38 -7.31
CA GLU A 183 -17.38 7.47 -6.36
C GLU A 183 -17.79 6.09 -5.84
N GLY A 184 -18.35 6.02 -4.64
CA GLY A 184 -18.93 4.79 -4.12
C GLY A 184 -17.92 3.73 -3.65
N ALA A 185 -16.65 4.08 -3.43
CA ALA A 185 -15.58 3.14 -3.01
C ALA A 185 -15.96 2.22 -1.83
N ARG A 186 -16.73 2.72 -0.85
CA ARG A 186 -17.19 1.91 0.30
C ARG A 186 -18.18 0.80 -0.09
N ARG A 187 -18.80 0.86 -1.27
CA ARG A 187 -19.78 -0.13 -1.76
C ARG A 187 -19.15 -1.26 -2.56
N VAL A 188 -17.89 -1.13 -2.99
CA VAL A 188 -17.20 -2.12 -3.84
C VAL A 188 -17.31 -3.55 -3.29
N HIS A 189 -17.03 -3.74 -2.01
CA HIS A 189 -17.07 -5.07 -1.39
C HIS A 189 -18.47 -5.71 -1.33
N LEU A 190 -19.53 -4.91 -1.49
CA LEU A 190 -20.92 -5.35 -1.55
C LEU A 190 -21.39 -5.54 -3.00
N SER A 191 -20.57 -5.15 -3.98
CA SER A 191 -20.97 -5.13 -5.37
C SER A 191 -21.05 -6.51 -5.97
N ARG A 192 -21.97 -6.68 -6.94
CA ARG A 192 -22.05 -7.90 -7.74
C ARG A 192 -20.75 -8.15 -8.51
N ALA A 193 -20.16 -7.09 -9.07
CA ALA A 193 -18.88 -7.18 -9.79
C ALA A 193 -17.75 -7.78 -8.93
N TYR A 194 -17.68 -7.40 -7.65
CA TYR A 194 -16.72 -8.01 -6.72
C TYR A 194 -17.12 -9.43 -6.32
N ALA A 195 -18.38 -9.65 -5.96
CA ALA A 195 -18.88 -10.95 -5.49
C ALA A 195 -18.74 -12.07 -6.54
N GLU A 196 -18.92 -11.74 -7.81
CA GLU A 196 -18.80 -12.69 -8.94
C GLU A 196 -17.37 -12.78 -9.51
N GLY A 197 -16.41 -12.04 -8.93
CA GLY A 197 -15.01 -12.07 -9.36
C GLY A 197 -14.74 -11.37 -10.69
N LEU A 198 -15.65 -10.51 -11.15
CA LEU A 198 -15.44 -9.65 -12.32
C LEU A 198 -14.33 -8.61 -12.06
N VAL A 199 -14.18 -8.19 -10.80
CA VAL A 199 -13.11 -7.30 -10.35
C VAL A 199 -12.44 -7.78 -9.06
N GLU A 200 -11.18 -7.38 -8.88
CA GLU A 200 -10.42 -7.58 -7.64
C GLU A 200 -9.89 -6.23 -7.12
N LEU A 201 -9.83 -6.04 -5.80
CA LEU A 201 -9.18 -4.86 -5.21
C LEU A 201 -7.65 -5.00 -5.36
N GLN A 202 -7.05 -4.15 -6.17
CA GLN A 202 -5.60 -4.13 -6.37
C GLN A 202 -5.15 -2.78 -6.92
N ASP A 203 -4.08 -2.23 -6.35
CA ASP A 203 -3.44 -0.99 -6.83
C ASP A 203 -3.02 -1.07 -8.31
N ALA A 204 -3.14 0.05 -9.04
CA ALA A 204 -2.84 0.10 -10.47
C ALA A 204 -1.37 -0.20 -10.80
N ALA A 205 -0.41 0.24 -9.99
CA ALA A 205 1.01 -0.08 -10.20
C ALA A 205 1.30 -1.56 -9.95
N SER A 206 0.62 -2.16 -8.95
CA SER A 206 0.69 -3.60 -8.70
C SER A 206 0.15 -4.44 -9.87
N GLN A 207 -0.85 -3.93 -10.60
CA GLN A 207 -1.33 -4.53 -11.85
C GLN A 207 -0.30 -4.37 -12.98
N ALA A 208 0.24 -3.17 -13.14
CA ALA A 208 1.22 -2.82 -14.17
C ALA A 208 2.52 -3.64 -14.08
N VAL A 209 2.93 -4.04 -12.86
CA VAL A 209 4.02 -4.99 -12.65
C VAL A 209 3.73 -6.31 -13.36
N VAL A 210 2.53 -6.86 -13.19
CA VAL A 210 2.13 -8.14 -13.81
C VAL A 210 1.98 -8.00 -15.33
N ASP A 211 1.57 -6.83 -15.82
CA ASP A 211 1.47 -6.55 -17.26
C ASP A 211 2.83 -6.57 -17.98
N GLN A 212 3.91 -6.18 -17.30
CA GLN A 212 5.28 -6.20 -17.82
C GLN A 212 5.93 -7.59 -17.83
N LEU A 213 5.37 -8.55 -17.09
CA LEU A 213 5.92 -9.91 -17.09
C LEU A 213 5.76 -10.55 -18.49
N PRO A 214 6.78 -11.30 -18.97
CA PRO A 214 6.77 -11.95 -20.28
C PRO A 214 5.92 -13.25 -20.29
N LEU A 215 4.71 -13.19 -19.71
CA LEU A 215 3.80 -14.33 -19.58
C LEU A 215 3.26 -14.80 -20.94
N ARG A 216 3.31 -16.12 -21.17
CA ARG A 216 2.78 -16.78 -22.37
C ARG A 216 2.02 -18.04 -21.97
N ALA A 217 0.95 -18.36 -22.71
CA ALA A 217 0.18 -19.57 -22.47
C ALA A 217 1.09 -20.82 -22.48
N GLY A 218 0.86 -21.73 -21.54
CA GLY A 218 1.65 -22.96 -21.38
C GLY A 218 2.91 -22.81 -20.51
N MET A 219 3.30 -21.59 -20.12
CA MET A 219 4.39 -21.40 -19.15
C MET A 219 4.04 -21.98 -17.78
N ARG A 220 5.03 -22.54 -17.12
CA ARG A 220 4.97 -22.92 -15.72
C ARG A 220 5.43 -21.75 -14.86
N VAL A 221 4.51 -21.19 -14.08
CA VAL A 221 4.70 -19.94 -13.35
C VAL A 221 4.51 -20.14 -11.85
N LEU A 222 5.42 -19.53 -11.08
CA LEU A 222 5.39 -19.52 -9.62
C LEU A 222 5.28 -18.10 -9.08
N ASP A 223 4.33 -17.86 -8.17
CA ASP A 223 4.34 -16.73 -7.25
C ASP A 223 5.01 -17.18 -5.94
N TYR A 224 6.28 -16.83 -5.73
CA TYR A 224 7.12 -17.34 -4.63
C TYR A 224 6.82 -16.68 -3.27
N CYS A 225 6.28 -15.46 -3.30
CA CYS A 225 5.92 -14.68 -2.12
C CYS A 225 4.46 -14.20 -2.26
N ALA A 226 3.55 -15.15 -2.48
CA ALA A 226 2.21 -14.86 -2.97
C ALA A 226 1.39 -13.96 -2.03
N GLY A 227 1.64 -14.00 -0.72
CA GLY A 227 0.87 -13.25 0.27
C GLY A 227 -0.63 -13.50 0.11
N GLY A 228 -1.40 -12.43 -0.09
CA GLY A 228 -2.85 -12.55 -0.35
C GLY A 228 -3.21 -13.11 -1.74
N GLY A 229 -2.24 -13.30 -2.63
CA GLY A 229 -2.37 -13.91 -3.96
C GLY A 229 -2.92 -12.99 -5.06
N GLY A 230 -2.87 -11.67 -4.86
CA GLY A 230 -3.34 -10.70 -5.86
C GLY A 230 -2.62 -10.87 -7.21
N LYS A 231 -1.29 -10.99 -7.19
CA LYS A 231 -0.47 -11.14 -8.40
C LYS A 231 -0.61 -12.53 -9.02
N ALA A 232 -0.62 -13.61 -8.23
CA ALA A 232 -0.96 -14.96 -8.70
C ALA A 232 -2.27 -14.99 -9.52
N LEU A 233 -3.35 -14.35 -9.02
CA LEU A 233 -4.62 -14.27 -9.74
C LEU A 233 -4.51 -13.48 -11.05
N ALA A 234 -3.71 -12.41 -11.10
CA ALA A 234 -3.47 -11.65 -12.34
C ALA A 234 -2.68 -12.49 -13.36
N MET A 235 -1.63 -13.19 -12.90
CA MET A 235 -0.82 -14.06 -13.75
C MET A 235 -1.67 -15.19 -14.33
N ALA A 236 -2.48 -15.86 -13.52
CA ALA A 236 -3.38 -16.92 -13.97
C ALA A 236 -4.39 -16.41 -15.02
N ALA A 237 -4.91 -15.19 -14.85
CA ALA A 237 -5.79 -14.57 -15.83
C ALA A 237 -5.09 -14.28 -17.17
N ARG A 238 -3.85 -13.79 -17.15
CA ARG A 238 -3.06 -13.55 -18.37
C ARG A 238 -2.65 -14.83 -19.08
N LEU A 239 -2.31 -15.88 -18.31
CA LEU A 239 -1.96 -17.19 -18.85
C LEU A 239 -3.17 -17.95 -19.38
N SER A 240 -4.37 -17.66 -18.86
CA SER A 240 -5.55 -18.54 -18.98
C SER A 240 -5.20 -19.98 -18.58
N GLY A 241 -4.42 -20.12 -17.51
CA GLY A 241 -3.78 -21.36 -17.12
C GLY A 241 -3.32 -21.38 -15.66
N PRO A 242 -2.67 -22.47 -15.23
CA PRO A 242 -2.30 -22.68 -13.84
C PRO A 242 -1.14 -21.77 -13.39
N VAL A 243 -1.20 -21.34 -12.13
CA VAL A 243 -0.10 -20.70 -11.40
C VAL A 243 0.09 -21.43 -10.08
N GLU A 244 1.34 -21.76 -9.75
CA GLU A 244 1.69 -22.26 -8.43
C GLU A 244 1.95 -21.08 -7.49
N ALA A 245 1.49 -21.15 -6.24
CA ALA A 245 1.61 -20.10 -5.26
C ALA A 245 2.25 -20.63 -3.96
N HIS A 246 3.32 -19.98 -3.55
CA HIS A 246 4.07 -20.26 -2.34
C HIS A 246 4.19 -18.99 -1.48
N ASP A 247 4.25 -19.17 -0.16
CA ASP A 247 4.62 -18.12 0.79
C ASP A 247 5.29 -18.79 1.99
N ALA A 248 6.33 -18.15 2.54
CA ALA A 248 7.01 -18.63 3.75
C ALA A 248 6.07 -18.65 4.98
N ASP A 249 5.03 -17.80 4.99
CA ASP A 249 3.92 -17.85 5.94
C ASP A 249 2.62 -18.27 5.22
N PRO A 250 2.25 -19.56 5.24
CA PRO A 250 1.04 -20.06 4.58
C PRO A 250 -0.25 -19.39 5.04
N ARG A 251 -0.27 -18.77 6.24
CA ARG A 251 -1.45 -18.05 6.75
C ARG A 251 -1.81 -16.84 5.89
N ARG A 252 -0.82 -16.22 5.22
CA ARG A 252 -1.05 -15.09 4.31
C ARG A 252 -1.87 -15.49 3.08
N MET A 253 -1.76 -16.76 2.65
CA MET A 253 -2.52 -17.35 1.54
C MET A 253 -3.85 -17.99 1.97
N SER A 254 -4.35 -17.69 3.17
CA SER A 254 -5.58 -18.31 3.72
C SER A 254 -6.82 -18.03 2.87
N ASP A 255 -6.94 -16.80 2.35
CA ASP A 255 -8.08 -16.40 1.51
C ASP A 255 -7.94 -16.77 0.03
N LEU A 256 -6.73 -17.14 -0.42
CA LEU A 256 -6.42 -17.36 -1.83
C LEU A 256 -7.31 -18.42 -2.51
N PRO A 257 -7.65 -19.59 -1.90
CA PRO A 257 -8.53 -20.56 -2.55
C PRO A 257 -9.90 -20.00 -2.90
N LYS A 258 -10.54 -19.29 -1.96
CA LYS A 258 -11.86 -18.67 -2.18
C LYS A 258 -11.80 -17.58 -3.23
N ARG A 259 -10.73 -16.78 -3.24
CA ARG A 259 -10.51 -15.75 -4.26
C ARG A 259 -10.26 -16.36 -5.64
N ALA A 260 -9.49 -17.45 -5.72
CA ALA A 260 -9.22 -18.17 -6.96
C ALA A 260 -10.49 -18.79 -7.56
N GLU A 261 -11.30 -19.45 -6.72
CA GLU A 261 -12.61 -20.00 -7.12
C GLU A 261 -13.53 -18.89 -7.66
N ARG A 262 -13.69 -17.80 -6.92
CA ARG A 262 -14.47 -16.63 -7.34
C ARG A 262 -13.97 -16.06 -8.67
N ALA A 263 -12.65 -15.85 -8.79
CA ALA A 263 -12.03 -15.35 -10.01
C ALA A 263 -12.05 -16.34 -11.19
N GLY A 264 -12.31 -17.63 -10.95
CA GLY A 264 -12.16 -18.68 -11.96
C GLY A 264 -10.71 -18.93 -12.36
N ALA A 265 -9.76 -18.58 -11.48
CA ALA A 265 -8.34 -18.71 -11.71
C ALA A 265 -7.83 -20.08 -11.21
N GLN A 266 -6.93 -20.71 -11.97
CA GLN A 266 -6.32 -21.98 -11.60
C GLN A 266 -5.08 -21.71 -10.74
N ILE A 267 -5.24 -21.76 -9.41
CA ILE A 267 -4.14 -21.56 -8.46
C ILE A 267 -3.89 -22.84 -7.67
N ALA A 268 -2.66 -23.34 -7.71
CA ALA A 268 -2.20 -24.44 -6.88
C ALA A 268 -1.32 -23.90 -5.74
N ARG A 269 -1.79 -24.01 -4.49
CA ARG A 269 -0.95 -23.68 -3.33
C ARG A 269 0.05 -24.80 -3.08
N ILE A 270 1.31 -24.46 -2.91
CA ILE A 270 2.39 -25.40 -2.66
C ILE A 270 3.17 -25.01 -1.40
N ASP A 271 3.64 -26.02 -0.67
CA ASP A 271 4.50 -25.79 0.50
C ASP A 271 5.94 -25.49 0.09
N ARG A 272 6.40 -26.07 -1.02
CA ARG A 272 7.73 -25.86 -1.60
C ARG A 272 7.69 -25.96 -3.12
N PRO A 273 8.53 -25.22 -3.86
CA PRO A 273 8.65 -25.37 -5.31
C PRO A 273 9.10 -26.78 -5.70
N GLY A 274 8.38 -27.41 -6.64
CA GLY A 274 8.77 -28.70 -7.20
C GLY A 274 9.25 -28.56 -8.64
N GLY A 275 10.54 -28.78 -8.93
CA GLY A 275 11.08 -28.68 -10.30
C GLY A 275 11.31 -27.25 -10.78
N LEU A 276 11.44 -27.08 -12.10
CA LEU A 276 11.83 -25.82 -12.73
C LEU A 276 10.62 -25.04 -13.28
N TYR A 277 10.75 -23.71 -13.36
CA TYR A 277 9.73 -22.76 -13.83
C TYR A 277 10.27 -21.87 -14.93
N ASP A 278 9.40 -21.47 -15.85
CA ASP A 278 9.71 -20.50 -16.91
C ASP A 278 9.70 -19.06 -16.37
N LEU A 279 8.88 -18.81 -15.33
CA LEU A 279 8.84 -17.52 -14.64
C LEU A 279 8.58 -17.71 -13.15
N ILE A 280 9.39 -17.04 -12.32
CA ILE A 280 9.17 -16.93 -10.89
C ILE A 280 9.02 -15.47 -10.54
N LEU A 281 7.91 -15.11 -9.87
CA LEU A 281 7.71 -13.79 -9.30
C LEU A 281 7.97 -13.81 -7.80
N CYS A 282 8.85 -12.94 -7.34
CA CYS A 282 9.18 -12.71 -5.95
C CYS A 282 8.68 -11.32 -5.53
N ASP A 283 7.43 -11.24 -5.06
CA ASP A 283 6.88 -10.05 -4.39
C ASP A 283 7.42 -9.97 -2.96
N ALA A 284 8.67 -9.54 -2.85
CA ALA A 284 9.44 -9.72 -1.64
C ALA A 284 8.91 -8.86 -0.47
N PRO A 285 8.98 -9.37 0.78
CA PRO A 285 8.75 -8.55 1.96
C PRO A 285 9.67 -7.32 1.94
N CYS A 286 9.10 -6.13 2.11
CA CYS A 286 9.83 -4.86 2.05
C CYS A 286 9.24 -3.84 3.03
N SER A 287 9.82 -2.64 3.06
CA SER A 287 9.39 -1.52 3.92
C SER A 287 7.99 -1.00 3.59
N GLY A 288 7.49 -1.31 2.38
CA GLY A 288 6.25 -0.75 1.85
C GLY A 288 6.31 0.76 1.60
N SER A 289 7.51 1.32 1.40
CA SER A 289 7.72 2.77 1.28
C SER A 289 6.97 3.43 0.12
N GLY A 290 6.68 2.70 -0.95
CA GLY A 290 5.82 3.16 -2.03
C GLY A 290 4.33 3.17 -1.70
N ALA A 291 3.92 2.46 -0.65
CA ALA A 291 2.52 2.27 -0.26
C ALA A 291 2.17 2.89 1.11
N TRP A 292 3.02 3.75 1.68
CA TRP A 292 2.76 4.37 2.99
C TRP A 292 1.48 5.21 3.05
N ARG A 293 0.99 5.75 1.92
CA ARG A 293 -0.34 6.38 1.90
C ARG A 293 -1.50 5.43 2.26
N ARG A 294 -1.31 4.12 2.12
CA ARG A 294 -2.25 3.07 2.56
C ARG A 294 -1.95 2.58 3.97
N SER A 295 -0.67 2.49 4.31
CA SER A 295 -0.19 1.98 5.61
C SER A 295 0.81 2.95 6.25
N PRO A 296 0.36 4.14 6.69
CA PRO A 296 1.27 5.24 7.03
C PRO A 296 2.05 5.02 8.32
N GLU A 297 1.59 4.12 9.20
CA GLU A 297 2.34 3.70 10.38
C GLU A 297 3.68 3.06 10.01
N GLY A 298 3.76 2.36 8.87
CA GLY A 298 4.98 1.72 8.40
C GLY A 298 6.14 2.70 8.21
N LYS A 299 5.83 3.95 7.83
CA LYS A 299 6.81 5.03 7.67
C LYS A 299 7.51 5.37 8.98
N TRP A 300 6.75 5.45 10.08
CA TRP A 300 7.25 5.86 11.39
C TRP A 300 7.84 4.70 12.19
N ALA A 301 7.37 3.48 11.94
CA ALA A 301 7.88 2.27 12.58
C ALA A 301 9.17 1.73 11.94
N LEU A 302 9.49 2.13 10.70
CA LEU A 302 10.71 1.68 10.03
C LEU A 302 11.95 2.23 10.74
N THR A 303 12.94 1.37 10.93
CA THR A 303 14.27 1.71 11.47
C THR A 303 15.35 1.27 10.50
N GLU A 304 16.56 1.82 10.63
CA GLU A 304 17.70 1.41 9.81
C GLU A 304 18.01 -0.09 9.94
N ALA A 305 17.94 -0.61 11.17
CA ALA A 305 18.16 -2.04 11.43
C ALA A 305 17.11 -2.91 10.72
N ARG A 306 15.84 -2.50 10.75
CA ARG A 306 14.78 -3.23 10.06
C ARG A 306 14.91 -3.14 8.54
N LEU A 307 15.31 -1.98 8.01
CA LEU A 307 15.58 -1.81 6.57
C LEU A 307 16.71 -2.73 6.10
N GLN A 308 17.79 -2.85 6.89
CA GLN A 308 18.89 -3.76 6.59
C GLN A 308 18.44 -5.24 6.64
N GLU A 309 17.67 -5.62 7.66
CA GLU A 309 17.13 -6.99 7.77
C GLU A 309 16.26 -7.35 6.56
N LEU A 310 15.44 -6.42 6.08
CA LEU A 310 14.62 -6.61 4.88
C LEU A 310 15.47 -6.87 3.64
N GLN A 311 16.56 -6.13 3.44
CA GLN A 311 17.48 -6.36 2.32
C GLN A 311 18.10 -7.76 2.34
N ASP A 312 18.47 -8.24 3.53
CA ASP A 312 19.06 -9.57 3.67
C ASP A 312 18.04 -10.69 3.43
N ILE A 313 16.80 -10.50 3.87
CA ILE A 313 15.68 -11.39 3.54
C ILE A 313 15.42 -11.40 2.02
N GLN A 314 15.36 -10.23 1.40
CA GLN A 314 15.13 -10.08 -0.05
C GLN A 314 16.21 -10.78 -0.86
N LEU A 315 17.49 -10.58 -0.51
CA LEU A 315 18.61 -11.26 -1.16
C LEU A 315 18.55 -12.78 -0.97
N GLY A 316 18.18 -13.26 0.23
CA GLY A 316 17.96 -14.67 0.50
C GLY A 316 16.90 -15.28 -0.42
N ILE A 317 15.75 -14.60 -0.56
CA ILE A 317 14.66 -15.00 -1.46
C ILE A 317 15.14 -15.09 -2.92
N LEU A 318 15.89 -14.10 -3.41
CA LEU A 318 16.42 -14.13 -4.77
C LEU A 318 17.34 -15.32 -5.00
N ARG A 319 18.26 -15.59 -4.07
CA ARG A 319 19.17 -16.73 -4.16
C ARG A 319 18.41 -18.05 -4.21
N GLU A 320 17.44 -18.26 -3.32
CA GLU A 320 16.63 -19.48 -3.28
C GLU A 320 15.76 -19.64 -4.54
N ALA A 321 15.00 -18.61 -4.90
CA ALA A 321 14.10 -18.65 -6.04
C ALA A 321 14.84 -18.90 -7.36
N SER A 322 16.04 -18.31 -7.53
CA SER A 322 16.85 -18.47 -8.75
C SER A 322 17.22 -19.93 -9.07
N ALA A 323 17.28 -20.80 -8.06
CA ALA A 323 17.63 -22.22 -8.24
C ALA A 323 16.51 -23.05 -8.90
N TYR A 324 15.30 -22.51 -9.00
CA TYR A 324 14.14 -23.18 -9.58
C TYR A 324 13.81 -22.69 -10.98
N LEU A 325 14.68 -21.91 -11.63
CA LEU A 325 14.44 -21.47 -13.00
C LEU A 325 14.95 -22.46 -14.04
N THR A 326 14.21 -22.56 -15.15
CA THR A 326 14.74 -23.12 -16.39
C THR A 326 15.87 -22.25 -16.93
N THR A 327 16.71 -22.79 -17.81
CA THR A 327 17.81 -22.05 -18.46
C THR A 327 17.33 -20.75 -19.13
N ASP A 328 16.18 -20.78 -19.82
CA ASP A 328 15.60 -19.60 -20.49
C ASP A 328 14.56 -18.85 -19.62
N GLY A 329 14.51 -19.17 -18.33
CA GLY A 329 13.51 -18.65 -17.40
C GLY A 329 13.82 -17.25 -16.90
N HIS A 330 12.80 -16.56 -16.39
CA HIS A 330 12.94 -15.22 -15.81
C HIS A 330 12.57 -15.16 -14.33
N LEU A 331 13.38 -14.45 -13.55
CA LEU A 331 13.11 -14.09 -12.16
C LEU A 331 12.62 -12.65 -12.11
N ALA A 332 11.37 -12.44 -11.71
CA ALA A 332 10.80 -11.12 -11.49
C ALA A 332 10.90 -10.76 -10.00
N TYR A 333 11.86 -9.89 -9.67
CA TYR A 333 11.97 -9.28 -8.34
C TYR A 333 11.03 -8.08 -8.24
N VAL A 334 10.16 -8.07 -7.23
CA VAL A 334 9.16 -7.03 -7.04
C VAL A 334 9.14 -6.58 -5.58
N THR A 335 9.08 -5.27 -5.37
CA THR A 335 8.80 -4.67 -4.06
C THR A 335 7.75 -3.57 -4.20
N CYS A 336 7.03 -3.24 -3.13
CA CYS A 336 6.31 -1.96 -3.03
C CYS A 336 7.17 -0.88 -2.35
N SER A 337 8.48 -0.88 -2.64
CA SER A 337 9.45 0.09 -2.12
C SER A 337 9.87 1.11 -3.19
N ILE A 338 10.12 2.33 -2.75
CA ILE A 338 10.76 3.42 -3.49
C ILE A 338 12.19 3.68 -3.02
N LEU A 339 12.73 2.82 -2.15
CA LEU A 339 14.09 2.92 -1.63
C LEU A 339 15.02 2.05 -2.48
N SER A 340 16.07 2.67 -3.03
CA SER A 340 17.14 1.98 -3.76
C SER A 340 17.87 0.95 -2.89
N ASP A 341 17.87 1.12 -1.57
CA ASP A 341 18.38 0.17 -0.58
C ASP A 341 17.74 -1.23 -0.74
N GLU A 342 16.43 -1.29 -0.98
CA GLU A 342 15.69 -2.55 -1.16
C GLU A 342 15.58 -2.96 -2.63
N ASN A 343 15.91 -2.07 -3.55
CA ASN A 343 15.76 -2.27 -4.99
C ASN A 343 17.13 -2.53 -5.62
N ASP A 344 17.76 -1.49 -6.17
CA ASP A 344 19.04 -1.60 -6.89
C ASP A 344 20.14 -2.23 -6.03
N THR A 345 20.25 -1.87 -4.75
CA THR A 345 21.31 -2.40 -3.87
C THR A 345 21.17 -3.91 -3.65
N VAL A 346 19.95 -4.44 -3.53
CA VAL A 346 19.72 -5.89 -3.40
C VAL A 346 20.05 -6.60 -4.71
N ILE A 347 19.67 -6.02 -5.84
CA ILE A 347 19.98 -6.57 -7.17
C ILE A 347 21.49 -6.59 -7.39
N ASP A 348 22.19 -5.49 -7.12
CA ASP A 348 23.64 -5.39 -7.30
C ASP A 348 24.37 -6.45 -6.46
N ARG A 349 23.93 -6.68 -5.22
CA ARG A 349 24.44 -7.76 -4.37
C ARG A 349 24.17 -9.14 -4.99
N PHE A 350 22.96 -9.39 -5.48
CA PHE A 350 22.60 -10.64 -6.12
C PHE A 350 23.46 -10.92 -7.38
N LEU A 351 23.64 -9.92 -8.25
CA LEU A 351 24.44 -10.04 -9.46
C LEU A 351 25.94 -10.18 -9.16
N ALA A 352 26.44 -9.57 -8.08
CA ALA A 352 27.81 -9.77 -7.63
C ALA A 352 28.07 -11.22 -7.19
N ASP A 353 27.08 -11.89 -6.57
CA ASP A 353 27.15 -13.31 -6.22
C ASP A 353 26.93 -14.24 -7.42
N ARG A 354 26.24 -13.74 -8.46
CA ARG A 354 25.80 -14.48 -9.64
C ARG A 354 26.21 -13.76 -10.92
N PRO A 355 27.51 -13.78 -11.27
CA PRO A 355 28.02 -13.08 -12.45
C PRO A 355 27.49 -13.67 -13.76
N ASP A 356 26.87 -14.85 -13.71
CA ASP A 356 26.10 -15.47 -14.79
C ASP A 356 24.70 -14.85 -14.98
N TRP A 357 24.34 -13.78 -14.27
CA TRP A 357 23.01 -13.16 -14.36
C TRP A 357 23.07 -11.74 -14.86
N ARG A 358 21.95 -11.32 -15.47
CA ARG A 358 21.74 -9.94 -15.89
C ARG A 358 20.31 -9.48 -15.65
N VAL A 359 20.14 -8.17 -15.61
CA VAL A 359 18.84 -7.50 -15.62
C VAL A 359 18.41 -7.32 -17.07
N ALA A 360 17.31 -7.97 -17.44
CA ALA A 360 16.71 -7.87 -18.76
C ALA A 360 15.81 -6.63 -18.89
N ASP A 361 15.08 -6.30 -17.82
CA ASP A 361 14.22 -5.12 -17.76
C ASP A 361 14.10 -4.61 -16.31
N ARG A 362 13.84 -3.32 -16.16
CA ARG A 362 13.63 -2.70 -14.85
C ARG A 362 12.67 -1.52 -14.92
N ARG A 363 11.85 -1.36 -13.88
CA ARG A 363 10.96 -0.21 -13.75
C ARG A 363 10.70 0.15 -12.29
N GLN A 364 10.94 1.42 -11.96
CA GLN A 364 10.42 2.05 -10.75
C GLN A 364 9.12 2.78 -11.09
N PHE A 365 8.05 2.43 -10.40
CA PHE A 365 6.80 3.17 -10.36
C PHE A 365 6.80 4.08 -9.13
N LEU A 366 6.27 5.29 -9.29
CA LEU A 366 6.20 6.27 -8.21
C LEU A 366 4.75 6.67 -7.91
N PRO A 367 4.44 7.04 -6.65
CA PRO A 367 3.11 7.51 -6.26
C PRO A 367 2.55 8.66 -7.11
N VAL A 368 3.44 9.49 -7.68
CA VAL A 368 3.08 10.61 -8.57
C VAL A 368 2.47 10.16 -9.92
N GLU A 369 2.62 8.88 -10.29
CA GLU A 369 1.97 8.29 -11.47
C GLU A 369 0.52 7.84 -11.19
N GLY A 370 -0.02 8.12 -9.99
CA GLY A 370 -1.39 7.82 -9.57
C GLY A 370 -1.55 6.51 -8.79
N GLY A 371 -0.79 5.47 -9.16
CA GLY A 371 -0.66 4.21 -8.40
C GLY A 371 0.20 4.36 -7.14
N ASP A 372 0.43 3.27 -6.41
CA ASP A 372 1.44 3.25 -5.35
C ASP A 372 2.85 3.15 -5.96
N GLY A 373 3.87 3.41 -5.15
CA GLY A 373 5.25 3.11 -5.51
C GLY A 373 5.51 1.60 -5.54
N PHE A 374 6.11 1.13 -6.63
CA PHE A 374 6.48 -0.26 -6.85
C PHE A 374 7.79 -0.32 -7.63
N PHE A 375 8.50 -1.42 -7.50
CA PHE A 375 9.68 -1.70 -8.29
C PHE A 375 9.58 -3.08 -8.91
N LEU A 376 10.04 -3.21 -10.15
CA LEU A 376 10.19 -4.48 -10.87
C LEU A 376 11.61 -4.53 -11.44
N ALA A 377 12.31 -5.65 -11.22
CA ALA A 377 13.45 -6.06 -12.03
C ALA A 377 13.19 -7.46 -12.56
N LEU A 378 13.28 -7.60 -13.88
CA LEU A 378 13.23 -8.87 -14.56
C LEU A 378 14.67 -9.31 -14.86
N MET A 379 15.07 -10.45 -14.32
CA MET A 379 16.42 -10.98 -14.44
C MET A 379 16.40 -12.37 -15.07
N SER A 380 17.50 -12.72 -15.73
CA SER A 380 17.71 -14.06 -16.29
C SER A 380 19.18 -14.43 -16.17
N ALA A 381 19.47 -15.74 -16.17
CA ALA A 381 20.81 -16.22 -16.39
C ALA A 381 21.24 -15.96 -17.85
N ASP A 382 22.53 -15.71 -18.05
CA ASP A 382 23.18 -15.76 -19.35
C ASP A 382 23.37 -17.22 -19.76
N ALA A 383 23.05 -17.52 -21.02
CA ALA A 383 23.07 -18.87 -21.58
C ALA A 383 24.50 -19.38 -21.87
#